data_AF-A0A1I3IT80-F1
#
_entry.id   AF-A0A1I3IT80-F1
#
_cell.length_a   1.000
_cell.length_b   1.000
_cell.length_c   1.000
_cell.angle_alpha   90.00
_cell.angle_beta   90.00
_cell.angle_gamma   90.00
#
_symmetry.space_group_name_H-M   'P 1'
#
loop_
_entity.id
_entity.type
_entity.pdbx_description
1 polymer ?
#
loop_
_entity_poly.entity_id
_entity_poly.type
_entity_poly.pdbx_seq_one_letter_code
_entity_poly.pdbx_strand_id
1 'polypeptide(L)'
;MEIILVHWLIKPDKREEFEKHWRENMKVGKPDGFYREILTRPISKPDPKFNTFSVTDQHYETYINIGIWESVEHFDAAIQKYMPKATEEEKDGRKKQVVELEEFEFKMRERIVLKKLDDRGGELPLPTLEN
;
A
#
# COMPACT_ATOMS: atom_id res chain seq x y z
N MET A 1 -5.00 -17.45 4.24
CA MET A 1 -4.97 -16.44 3.17
C MET A 1 -5.60 -15.16 3.67
N GLU A 2 -4.88 -14.07 3.46
CA GLU A 2 -5.28 -12.74 3.88
C GLU A 2 -4.99 -11.75 2.77
N ILE A 3 -5.81 -10.70 2.73
CA ILE A 3 -5.73 -9.64 1.73
C ILE A 3 -5.38 -8.36 2.47
N ILE A 4 -4.34 -7.68 2.01
CA ILE A 4 -3.85 -6.47 2.63
C ILE A 4 -3.96 -5.35 1.63
N LEU A 5 -4.68 -4.29 2.01
CA LEU A 5 -4.80 -3.09 1.21
C LEU A 5 -3.98 -1.99 1.87
N VAL A 6 -3.06 -1.41 1.12
CA VAL A 6 -2.30 -0.22 1.53
C VAL A 6 -2.76 0.95 0.67
N HIS A 7 -3.41 1.92 1.31
CA HIS A 7 -3.86 3.16 0.70
C HIS A 7 -2.74 4.20 0.84
N TRP A 8 -2.06 4.46 -0.26
CA TRP A 8 -1.02 5.46 -0.37
C TRP A 8 -1.63 6.78 -0.80
N LEU A 9 -1.22 7.84 -0.10
CA LEU A 9 -1.66 9.21 -0.35
C LEU A 9 -0.44 10.01 -0.79
N ILE A 10 -0.30 10.19 -2.10
CA ILE A 10 0.91 10.69 -2.75
C ILE A 10 0.73 12.16 -3.11
N LYS A 11 1.78 12.97 -2.92
CA LYS A 11 1.73 14.37 -3.37
C LYS A 11 1.55 14.42 -4.89
N PRO A 12 0.68 15.29 -5.45
CA PRO A 12 0.36 15.28 -6.88
C PRO A 12 1.59 15.42 -7.80
N ASP A 13 2.60 16.19 -7.37
CA ASP A 13 3.85 16.43 -8.09
C ASP A 13 4.89 15.31 -7.92
N LYS A 14 4.63 14.31 -7.07
CA LYS A 14 5.57 13.22 -6.72
C LYS A 14 5.15 11.85 -7.25
N ARG A 15 4.16 11.81 -8.14
CA ARG A 15 3.60 10.59 -8.70
C ARG A 15 4.66 9.67 -9.33
N GLU A 16 5.49 10.21 -10.21
CA GLU A 16 6.50 9.43 -10.95
C GLU A 16 7.58 8.88 -10.00
N GLU A 17 7.96 9.66 -8.99
CA GLU A 17 8.91 9.27 -7.96
C GLU A 17 8.38 8.09 -7.14
N PHE A 18 7.13 8.16 -6.69
CA PHE A 18 6.48 7.06 -5.98
C PHE A 18 6.39 5.79 -6.84
N GLU A 19 5.90 5.92 -8.08
CA GLU A 19 5.76 4.77 -8.97
C GLU A 19 7.11 4.08 -9.24
N LYS A 20 8.17 4.87 -9.42
CA LYS A 20 9.53 4.37 -9.58
C LYS A 20 10.01 3.69 -8.30
N HIS A 21 9.84 4.33 -7.14
CA HIS A 21 10.23 3.77 -5.85
C HIS A 21 9.53 2.43 -5.58
N TRP A 22 8.22 2.34 -5.82
CA TRP A 22 7.47 1.10 -5.64
C TRP A 22 8.01 -0.02 -6.54
N ARG A 23 8.26 0.27 -7.83
CA ARG A 23 8.77 -0.74 -8.77
C ARG A 23 10.20 -1.18 -8.46
N GLU A 24 11.09 -0.26 -8.15
CA GLU A 24 12.52 -0.51 -8.07
C GLU A 24 12.98 -0.89 -6.65
N ASN A 25 12.42 -0.25 -5.63
CA ASN A 25 12.94 -0.32 -4.26
C ASN A 25 12.09 -1.19 -3.33
N MET A 26 10.79 -1.35 -3.61
CA MET A 26 9.87 -2.16 -2.80
C MET A 26 9.80 -3.62 -3.27
N LYS A 27 10.94 -4.32 -3.22
CA LYS A 27 11.01 -5.75 -3.57
C LYS A 27 10.66 -6.64 -2.36
N VAL A 28 9.74 -7.58 -2.57
CA VAL A 28 9.45 -8.66 -1.62
C VAL A 28 10.72 -9.49 -1.43
N GLY A 29 11.27 -9.50 -0.21
CA GLY A 29 12.58 -10.10 0.06
C GLY A 29 12.57 -11.62 0.00
N LYS A 30 11.77 -12.26 0.87
CA LYS A 30 11.51 -13.70 0.85
C LYS A 30 10.06 -13.89 0.41
N PRO A 31 9.77 -14.54 -0.73
CA PRO A 31 8.40 -14.74 -1.20
C PRO A 31 7.66 -15.86 -0.44
N ASP A 32 8.10 -16.20 0.78
CA ASP A 32 7.45 -17.22 1.59
C ASP A 32 6.07 -16.71 2.03
N GLY A 33 5.02 -17.46 1.70
CA GLY A 33 3.63 -17.03 1.87
C GLY A 33 3.20 -15.81 1.04
N PHE A 34 3.99 -15.36 0.05
CA PHE A 34 3.62 -14.29 -0.88
C PHE A 34 2.98 -14.86 -2.14
N TYR A 35 1.71 -14.54 -2.41
CA TYR A 35 1.03 -15.00 -3.62
C TYR A 35 1.06 -13.96 -4.74
N ARG A 36 0.70 -12.71 -4.43
CA ARG A 36 0.64 -11.64 -5.42
C ARG A 36 0.61 -10.26 -4.77
N GLU A 37 1.17 -9.28 -5.46
CA GLU A 37 0.95 -7.88 -5.17
C GLU A 37 0.53 -7.14 -6.44
N ILE A 38 -0.39 -6.19 -6.32
CA ILE A 38 -0.88 -5.36 -7.43
C ILE A 38 -0.91 -3.91 -6.95
N LEU A 39 -0.16 -3.05 -7.61
CA LEU A 39 -0.33 -1.60 -7.45
C LEU A 39 -1.44 -1.11 -8.37
N THR A 40 -2.41 -0.42 -7.80
CA THR A 40 -3.55 0.14 -8.52
C THR A 40 -3.70 1.64 -8.23
N ARG A 41 -4.43 2.33 -9.09
CA ARG A 41 -4.83 3.73 -8.92
C ARG A 41 -6.25 3.94 -9.45
N PRO A 42 -6.99 4.95 -8.99
CA PRO A 42 -8.30 5.28 -9.54
C PRO A 42 -8.24 5.54 -11.05
N ILE A 43 -9.32 5.22 -11.74
CA ILE A 43 -9.49 5.58 -13.16
C ILE A 43 -9.68 7.10 -13.29
N SER A 44 -9.14 7.71 -14.35
CA SER A 44 -9.13 9.17 -14.51
C SER A 44 -10.51 9.80 -14.70
N LYS A 45 -11.51 9.02 -15.10
CA LYS A 45 -12.90 9.47 -15.32
C LYS A 45 -13.85 8.50 -14.63
N PRO A 46 -14.00 8.58 -13.29
CA PRO A 46 -14.83 7.66 -12.55
C PRO A 46 -16.31 7.87 -12.87
N ASP A 47 -17.01 6.79 -13.20
CA ASP A 47 -18.47 6.80 -13.27
C ASP A 47 -19.02 6.64 -11.85
N PRO A 48 -19.82 7.60 -11.33
CA PRO A 48 -20.37 7.52 -9.97
C PRO A 48 -21.30 6.32 -9.75
N LYS A 49 -21.80 5.68 -10.83
CA LYS A 49 -22.53 4.41 -10.74
C LYS A 49 -21.66 3.26 -10.21
N PHE A 50 -20.37 3.27 -10.53
CA PHE A 50 -19.44 2.19 -10.19
C PHE A 50 -18.41 2.60 -9.14
N ASN A 51 -18.14 3.89 -8.96
CA ASN A 51 -17.17 4.39 -8.01
C ASN A 51 -17.85 5.18 -6.88
N THR A 52 -18.36 4.46 -5.89
CA THR A 52 -19.02 5.02 -4.71
C THR A 52 -18.10 5.07 -3.47
N PHE A 53 -16.88 4.55 -3.59
CA PHE A 53 -15.92 4.51 -2.48
C PHE A 53 -15.20 5.86 -2.37
N SER A 54 -15.26 6.49 -1.20
CA SER A 54 -14.63 7.77 -0.94
C SER A 54 -13.17 7.58 -0.49
N VAL A 55 -12.30 7.24 -1.43
CA VAL A 55 -10.84 7.07 -1.19
C VAL A 55 -9.97 8.08 -1.92
N THR A 56 -10.57 8.91 -2.78
CA THR A 56 -9.90 9.95 -3.56
C THR A 56 -10.17 11.32 -2.99
N ASP A 57 -9.21 12.24 -3.11
CA ASP A 57 -9.34 13.64 -2.70
C ASP A 57 -8.56 14.53 -3.68
N GLN A 58 -8.88 15.82 -3.76
CA GLN A 58 -8.20 16.76 -4.65
C GLN A 58 -6.77 17.13 -4.18
N HIS A 59 -6.42 16.89 -2.92
CA HIS A 59 -5.14 17.31 -2.35
C HIS A 59 -4.02 16.27 -2.53
N TYR A 60 -4.34 15.05 -2.96
CA TYR A 60 -3.37 13.96 -3.13
C TYR A 60 -3.79 12.98 -4.24
N GLU A 61 -2.80 12.26 -4.76
CA GLU A 61 -2.99 11.14 -5.68
C GLU A 61 -3.14 9.84 -4.88
N THR A 62 -4.18 9.07 -5.18
CA THR A 62 -4.47 7.80 -4.50
C THR A 62 -3.84 6.63 -5.23
N TYR A 63 -3.13 5.78 -4.49
CA TYR A 63 -2.77 4.44 -4.94
C TYR A 63 -3.27 3.41 -3.92
N ILE A 64 -3.77 2.28 -4.41
CA ILE A 64 -4.14 1.13 -3.58
C ILE A 64 -3.26 -0.03 -3.98
N ASN A 65 -2.39 -0.43 -3.07
CA ASN A 65 -1.58 -1.62 -3.22
C ASN A 65 -2.31 -2.80 -2.57
N ILE A 66 -2.54 -3.85 -3.36
CA ILE A 66 -3.30 -5.04 -2.99
C ILE A 66 -2.33 -6.21 -2.89
N GLY A 67 -2.04 -6.64 -1.67
CA GLY A 67 -1.23 -7.82 -1.38
C GLY A 67 -2.10 -9.02 -1.02
N ILE A 68 -1.78 -10.19 -1.57
CA ILE A 68 -2.41 -11.47 -1.25
C ILE A 68 -1.34 -12.37 -0.62
N TRP A 69 -1.60 -12.78 0.61
CA TRP A 69 -0.64 -13.46 1.47
C TRP A 69 -1.23 -14.70 2.10
N GLU A 70 -0.36 -15.62 2.53
CA GLU A 70 -0.76 -16.80 3.30
C GLU A 70 -1.30 -16.40 4.68
N SER A 71 -0.55 -15.55 5.39
CA SER A 71 -0.91 -15.00 6.71
C SER A 71 -0.24 -13.63 7.00
N VAL A 72 -0.62 -12.98 8.11
CA VAL A 72 -0.12 -11.64 8.51
C VAL A 72 1.36 -11.72 8.80
N GLU A 73 1.79 -12.83 9.40
CA GLU A 73 3.18 -13.07 9.80
C GLU A 73 4.10 -13.10 8.58
N HIS A 74 3.65 -13.71 7.47
CA HIS A 74 4.41 -13.72 6.21
C HIS A 74 4.52 -12.32 5.61
N PHE A 75 3.43 -11.54 5.65
CA PHE A 75 3.44 -10.16 5.23
C PHE A 75 4.39 -9.31 6.09
N ASP A 76 4.28 -9.39 7.41
CA ASP A 76 5.12 -8.64 8.34
C ASP A 76 6.60 -8.95 8.09
N ALA A 77 6.97 -10.24 8.01
CA ALA A 77 8.33 -10.66 7.70
C ALA A 77 8.85 -10.13 6.35
N ALA A 78 7.98 -10.00 5.33
CA ALA A 78 8.37 -9.54 4.00
C ALA A 78 8.53 -8.01 3.92
N ILE A 79 7.71 -7.26 4.64
CA ILE A 79 7.61 -5.80 4.47
C ILE A 79 8.04 -4.97 5.68
N GLN A 80 8.46 -5.59 6.79
CA GLN A 80 8.91 -4.90 8.01
C GLN A 80 9.93 -3.79 7.72
N LYS A 81 10.86 -4.02 6.78
CA LYS A 81 11.86 -3.03 6.35
C LYS A 81 11.29 -1.76 5.71
N TYR A 82 10.05 -1.82 5.22
CA TYR A 82 9.34 -0.72 4.58
C TYR A 82 8.25 -0.14 5.48
N MET A 83 8.13 -0.59 6.73
CA MET A 83 7.22 0.05 7.69
C MET A 83 7.78 1.43 8.06
N PRO A 84 6.92 2.44 8.24
CA PRO A 84 7.38 3.75 8.70
C PRO A 84 8.13 3.59 10.02
N LYS A 85 9.31 4.20 10.15
CA LYS A 85 10.03 4.20 11.42
C LYS A 85 9.35 5.19 12.35
N ALA A 86 8.97 4.73 13.53
CA ALA A 86 8.55 5.58 14.63
C ALA A 86 9.77 5.93 15.49
N THR A 87 10.05 7.21 15.65
CA THR A 87 11.02 7.74 16.61
C THR A 87 10.27 8.33 17.81
N GLU A 88 10.82 8.18 19.02
CA GLU A 88 10.29 8.87 20.19
C GLU A 88 10.99 10.23 20.33
N GLU A 89 10.24 11.31 20.24
CA GLU A 89 10.70 12.64 20.63
C GLU A 89 10.08 13.02 21.97
N GLU A 90 10.91 13.43 22.93
CA GLU A 90 10.43 14.00 24.18
C GLU A 90 10.33 15.52 24.01
N LYS A 91 9.10 16.05 24.11
CA LYS A 91 8.84 17.49 24.08
C LYS A 91 7.92 17.85 25.24
N ASP A 92 8.35 18.80 26.06
CA ASP A 92 7.61 19.28 27.24
C ASP A 92 7.20 18.15 28.22
N GLY A 93 8.11 17.18 28.45
CA GLY A 93 7.86 16.03 29.34
C GLY A 93 6.84 15.01 28.82
N ARG A 94 6.42 15.15 27.57
CA ARG A 94 5.54 14.20 26.88
C ARG A 94 6.35 13.49 25.79
N LYS A 95 6.33 12.17 25.83
CA LYS A 95 6.84 11.32 24.75
C LYS A 95 5.86 11.38 23.59
N LYS A 96 6.31 11.86 22.44
CA LYS A 96 5.55 11.89 21.19
C LYS A 96 6.22 10.94 20.21
N GLN A 97 5.45 9.99 19.68
CA GLN A 97 5.92 9.19 18.56
C GLN A 97 5.82 10.04 17.29
N VAL A 98 6.95 10.23 16.64
CA VAL A 98 7.06 10.85 15.32
C VAL A 98 7.26 9.73 14.32
N VAL A 99 6.46 9.72 13.27
CA VAL A 99 6.60 8.75 12.19
C VAL A 99 7.05 9.51 10.97
N GLU A 100 8.22 9.16 10.44
CA GLU A 100 8.76 9.78 9.23
C GLU A 100 7.93 9.37 8.01
N LEU A 101 7.46 10.37 7.27
CA LEU A 101 6.84 10.20 5.97
C LEU A 101 7.93 10.21 4.90
N GLU A 102 7.76 9.36 3.89
CA GLU A 102 8.59 9.45 2.69
C GLU A 102 8.33 10.79 1.97
N GLU A 103 9.31 11.31 1.23
CA GLU A 103 9.19 12.64 0.58
C GLU A 103 7.97 12.74 -0.35
N PHE A 104 7.60 11.63 -0.99
CA PHE A 104 6.45 11.54 -1.88
C PHE A 104 5.10 11.41 -1.15
N GLU A 105 5.07 11.08 0.14
CA GLU A 105 3.83 10.90 0.90
C GLU A 105 3.23 12.26 1.31
N PHE A 106 1.96 12.47 0.97
CA PHE A 106 1.16 13.61 1.44
C PHE A 106 0.82 13.47 2.93
N LYS A 107 0.46 12.25 3.34
CA LYS A 107 0.23 11.86 4.73
C LYS A 107 0.59 10.38 4.90
N MET A 108 0.60 9.90 6.13
CA MET A 108 0.85 8.49 6.42
C MET A 108 -0.13 7.59 5.67
N ARG A 109 0.41 6.61 4.95
CA ARG A 109 -0.39 5.56 4.30
C ARG A 109 -1.29 4.83 5.30
N GLU A 110 -2.49 4.49 4.85
CA GLU A 110 -3.47 3.75 5.63
C GLU A 110 -3.43 2.28 5.23
N ARG A 111 -3.74 1.36 6.15
CA ARG A 111 -3.75 -0.07 5.87
C ARG A 111 -4.92 -0.77 6.52
N ILE A 112 -5.46 -1.76 5.81
CA ILE A 112 -6.41 -2.72 6.36
C ILE A 112 -5.98 -4.15 6.03
N VAL A 113 -6.15 -5.05 6.99
CA VAL A 113 -5.97 -6.50 6.83
C VAL A 113 -7.35 -7.14 6.78
N LEU A 114 -7.61 -7.90 5.72
CA LEU A 114 -8.88 -8.54 5.44
C LEU A 114 -8.69 -10.05 5.45
N LYS A 115 -9.52 -10.73 6.23
CA LYS A 115 -9.58 -12.20 6.25
C LYS A 115 -10.47 -12.69 5.10
N LYS A 116 -10.02 -13.71 4.36
CA LYS A 116 -10.88 -14.42 3.40
C LYS A 116 -12.00 -15.14 4.14
N LEU A 117 -13.25 -14.88 3.76
CA LEU A 117 -14.40 -15.64 4.23
C LEU A 117 -14.85 -16.67 3.19
N ASP A 118 -14.90 -16.30 1.91
CA ASP A 118 -15.30 -17.14 0.78
C ASP A 118 -14.81 -16.51 -0.54
N ASP A 119 -14.92 -17.22 -1.67
CA ASP A 119 -14.59 -16.70 -3.01
C ASP A 119 -15.49 -17.26 -4.13
N ARG A 120 -15.58 -16.52 -5.25
CA ARG A 120 -16.21 -16.96 -6.50
C ARG A 120 -15.18 -16.93 -7.62
N GLY A 121 -15.09 -18.01 -8.40
CA GLY A 121 -13.93 -18.31 -9.23
C GLY A 121 -13.91 -17.68 -10.62
N GLY A 122 -12.67 -17.47 -11.09
CA GLY A 122 -12.23 -17.11 -12.44
C GLY A 122 -10.70 -17.14 -12.45
N GLU A 123 -10.05 -17.28 -13.60
CA GLU A 123 -8.57 -17.27 -13.64
C GLU A 123 -8.03 -15.84 -13.57
N LEU A 124 -7.05 -15.62 -12.69
CA LEU A 124 -6.30 -14.37 -12.68
C LEU A 124 -5.21 -14.43 -13.78
N PRO A 125 -5.00 -13.36 -14.55
CA PRO A 125 -3.88 -13.30 -15.48
C PRO A 125 -2.56 -13.51 -14.75
N LEU A 126 -1.66 -14.28 -15.37
CA LEU A 126 -0.28 -14.44 -14.88
C LEU A 126 0.39 -13.07 -14.74
N PRO A 127 1.22 -12.86 -13.71
CA PRO A 127 1.98 -11.63 -13.58
C PRO A 127 2.93 -11.47 -14.79
N THR A 128 2.94 -10.30 -15.40
CA THR A 128 3.95 -9.92 -16.40
C THR A 128 5.28 -9.72 -15.67
N LEU A 129 6.29 -10.53 -16.02
CA LEU A 129 7.65 -10.45 -15.46
C LEU A 129 8.52 -9.36 -16.11
N GLU A 130 7.95 -8.50 -16.96
CA GLU A 130 8.67 -7.41 -17.59
C GLU A 130 9.02 -6.34 -16.55
N ASN A 131 10.29 -6.34 -16.12
CA ASN A 131 10.94 -5.23 -15.42
C ASN A 131 11.49 -4.24 -16.44
#